data_AF-A0A699ZAJ8-F1
#
_entry.id   AF-A0A699ZAJ8-F1
#
_cell.length_a   1.000
_cell.length_b   1.000
_cell.length_c   1.000
_cell.angle_alpha   90.00
_cell.angle_beta   90.00
_cell.angle_gamma   90.00
#
_symmetry.space_group_name_H-M   'P 1'
#
loop_
_entity.id
_entity.type
_entity.pdbx_description
1 polymer ?
#
loop_
_entity_poly.entity_id
_entity_poly.type
_entity_poly.pdbx_seq_one_letter_code
_entity_poly.pdbx_strand_id
1 'polypeptide(L)'
;MSLDKMVALLATLALVSLALQPTPVAAQDLCKGPGYYHLGCYKTTVTPTQAEAAVKQCLAAVSKPECAAKFKKSGLYMYGCATYITYSFRDEACEEAYDKGEETNPGCFLRAAYGLGKAENQAKPNREEHFTCK
;
A
#
# COMPACT_ATOMS: atom_id res chain seq x y z
N MET A 1 45.57 26.03 -8.97
CA MET A 1 44.18 26.19 -8.49
C MET A 1 44.23 26.11 -6.97
N SER A 2 43.83 27.16 -6.24
CA SER A 2 44.01 27.20 -4.76
C SER A 2 43.16 26.13 -4.07
N LEU A 3 43.66 25.58 -2.97
CA LEU A 3 42.98 24.60 -2.13
C LEU A 3 41.57 25.10 -1.70
N ASP A 4 41.44 26.41 -1.46
CA ASP A 4 40.18 27.07 -1.11
C ASP A 4 39.12 26.95 -2.20
N LYS A 5 39.53 26.94 -3.48
CA LYS A 5 38.61 26.81 -4.62
C LYS A 5 38.12 25.36 -4.79
N MET A 6 38.92 24.37 -4.41
CA MET A 6 38.51 22.95 -4.42
C MET A 6 37.52 22.65 -3.28
N VAL A 7 37.74 23.20 -2.08
CA VAL A 7 36.84 23.01 -0.94
C VAL A 7 35.47 23.63 -1.22
N ALA A 8 35.43 24.82 -1.80
CA ALA A 8 34.17 25.46 -2.20
C ALA A 8 33.38 24.65 -3.25
N LEU A 9 34.08 24.04 -4.21
CA LEU A 9 33.46 23.19 -5.25
C LEU A 9 32.92 21.88 -4.67
N LEU A 10 33.67 21.25 -3.76
CA LEU A 10 33.25 20.00 -3.10
C LEU A 10 32.05 20.23 -2.16
N ALA A 11 32.03 21.35 -1.44
CA ALA A 11 30.91 21.73 -0.59
C ALA A 11 29.62 22.00 -1.40
N THR A 12 29.74 22.62 -2.58
CA THR A 12 28.58 22.83 -3.47
C THR A 12 28.08 21.55 -4.10
N LEU A 13 28.95 20.62 -4.53
CA LEU A 13 28.52 19.31 -5.04
C LEU A 13 27.81 18.45 -3.97
N ALA A 14 28.24 18.50 -2.71
CA ALA A 14 27.60 17.78 -1.61
C ALA A 14 26.20 18.30 -1.30
N LEU A 15 25.99 19.62 -1.34
CA LEU A 15 24.68 20.25 -1.15
C LEU A 15 23.71 19.92 -2.30
N VAL A 16 24.20 19.87 -3.55
CA VAL A 16 23.39 19.46 -4.71
C VAL A 16 23.01 17.97 -4.63
N SER A 17 23.89 17.13 -4.07
CA SER A 17 23.62 15.69 -3.90
C SER A 17 22.59 15.39 -2.81
N LEU A 18 22.51 16.22 -1.74
CA LEU A 18 21.44 16.09 -0.75
C LEU A 18 20.06 16.54 -1.29
N ALA A 19 20.03 17.51 -2.20
CA ALA A 19 18.79 17.98 -2.84
C ALA A 19 18.27 17.03 -3.94
N LEU A 20 19.12 16.13 -4.44
CA LEU A 20 18.77 15.11 -5.43
C LEU A 20 18.55 13.72 -4.84
N GLN A 21 18.43 13.59 -3.52
CA GLN A 21 17.80 12.39 -3.00
C GLN A 21 16.38 12.38 -3.54
N PRO A 22 15.94 11.34 -4.30
CA PRO A 22 14.53 11.20 -4.59
C PRO A 22 13.85 11.16 -3.24
N THR A 23 13.18 12.25 -2.88
CA THR A 23 12.22 12.26 -1.79
C THR A 23 11.37 11.01 -1.94
N PRO A 24 11.03 10.28 -0.87
CA PRO A 24 10.07 9.18 -0.94
C PRO A 24 8.66 9.73 -1.23
N VAL A 25 8.49 10.39 -2.37
CA VAL A 25 7.24 10.86 -2.98
C VAL A 25 6.64 9.65 -3.70
N ALA A 26 6.51 8.57 -2.93
CA ALA A 26 5.77 7.39 -3.32
C ALA A 26 4.78 6.92 -2.23
N ALA A 27 4.97 7.30 -0.98
CA ALA A 27 4.05 6.95 0.11
C ALA A 27 2.96 8.03 0.37
N GLN A 28 3.20 9.29 -0.01
CA GLN A 28 2.35 10.41 0.44
C GLN A 28 0.91 10.42 -0.10
N ASP A 29 0.65 9.88 -1.31
CA ASP A 29 -0.71 9.85 -1.87
C ASP A 29 -1.63 8.84 -1.17
N LEU A 30 -1.05 7.80 -0.58
CA LEU A 30 -1.76 6.71 0.09
C LEU A 30 -1.97 6.96 1.57
N CYS A 31 -1.06 7.70 2.21
CA CYS A 31 -1.19 8.07 3.62
C CYS A 31 -2.39 9.00 3.83
N LYS A 32 -3.44 8.48 4.47
CA LYS A 32 -4.61 9.24 4.95
C LYS A 32 -4.62 9.36 6.47
N GLY A 33 -3.42 9.48 7.04
CA GLY A 33 -3.14 9.49 8.48
C GLY A 33 -2.23 8.33 8.92
N PRO A 34 -1.78 8.34 10.19
CA PRO A 34 -0.86 7.33 10.71
C PRO A 34 -1.43 5.92 10.67
N GLY A 35 -0.56 4.93 10.44
CA GLY A 35 -0.90 3.51 10.48
C GLY A 35 -0.09 2.67 9.50
N TYR A 36 -0.39 1.37 9.49
CA TYR A 36 0.19 0.39 8.56
C TYR A 36 -0.78 0.16 7.40
N TYR A 37 -0.35 0.37 6.16
CA TYR A 37 -1.22 0.33 4.99
C TYR A 37 -0.88 -0.85 4.10
N HIS A 38 -1.93 -1.44 3.51
CA HIS A 38 -1.86 -2.47 2.49
C HIS A 38 -2.45 -1.93 1.17
N LEU A 39 -1.75 -2.17 0.06
CA LEU A 39 -2.14 -1.87 -1.31
C LEU A 39 -2.43 -3.19 -2.05
N GLY A 40 -3.72 -3.51 -2.21
CA GLY A 40 -4.15 -4.60 -3.08
C GLY A 40 -4.16 -4.15 -4.53
N CYS A 41 -3.56 -4.97 -5.40
CA CYS A 41 -3.38 -4.69 -6.82
C CYS A 41 -3.96 -5.81 -7.69
N TYR A 42 -4.86 -5.46 -8.61
CA TYR A 42 -5.60 -6.43 -9.42
C TYR A 42 -5.61 -6.06 -10.90
N LYS A 43 -5.83 -7.07 -11.74
CA LYS A 43 -6.09 -6.94 -13.19
C LYS A 43 -7.52 -6.44 -13.44
N THR A 44 -7.81 -6.07 -14.69
CA THR A 44 -9.12 -5.53 -15.12
C THR A 44 -10.29 -6.49 -14.95
N THR A 45 -10.04 -7.77 -14.69
CA THR A 45 -11.06 -8.78 -14.39
C THR A 45 -11.74 -8.54 -13.04
N VAL A 46 -11.10 -7.81 -12.12
CA VAL A 46 -11.66 -7.38 -10.84
C VAL A 46 -12.00 -5.90 -10.93
N THR A 47 -13.26 -5.55 -10.70
CA THR A 47 -13.69 -4.15 -10.64
C THR A 47 -13.37 -3.51 -9.28
N PRO A 48 -13.23 -2.18 -9.19
CA PRO A 48 -13.03 -1.49 -7.91
C PRO A 48 -14.14 -1.80 -6.89
N THR A 49 -15.39 -1.86 -7.35
CA THR A 49 -16.55 -2.18 -6.51
C THR A 49 -16.47 -3.60 -5.92
N GLN A 50 -16.03 -4.57 -6.71
CA GLN A 50 -15.81 -5.94 -6.22
C GLN A 50 -14.68 -5.99 -5.20
N ALA A 51 -13.56 -5.31 -5.49
CA ALA A 51 -12.44 -5.23 -4.57
C ALA A 51 -12.86 -4.63 -3.22
N GLU A 52 -13.58 -3.50 -3.27
CA GLU A 52 -14.08 -2.80 -2.10
C GLU A 52 -15.06 -3.63 -1.28
N ALA A 53 -16.04 -4.27 -1.93
CA ALA A 53 -17.02 -5.10 -1.25
C ALA A 53 -16.36 -6.28 -0.53
N ALA A 54 -15.41 -6.94 -1.18
CA ALA A 54 -14.69 -8.07 -0.59
C ALA A 54 -13.80 -7.64 0.58
N VAL A 55 -12.98 -6.58 0.41
CA VAL A 55 -12.10 -6.10 1.48
C VAL A 55 -12.91 -5.59 2.67
N LYS A 56 -13.99 -4.81 2.46
CA LYS A 56 -14.83 -4.34 3.58
C LYS A 56 -15.44 -5.51 4.37
N GLN A 57 -15.91 -6.54 3.66
CA GLN A 57 -16.44 -7.73 4.31
C GLN A 57 -15.36 -8.46 5.11
N CYS A 58 -14.19 -8.69 4.52
CA CYS A 58 -13.10 -9.38 5.19
C CYS A 58 -12.59 -8.61 6.40
N LEU A 59 -12.40 -7.29 6.27
CA LEU A 59 -11.97 -6.44 7.38
C LEU A 59 -12.94 -6.57 8.56
N ALA A 60 -14.26 -6.58 8.31
CA ALA A 60 -15.27 -6.74 9.35
C ALA A 60 -15.29 -8.15 9.97
N ALA A 61 -14.98 -9.19 9.20
CA ALA A 61 -15.03 -10.58 9.66
C ALA A 61 -13.75 -11.05 10.35
N VAL A 62 -12.60 -10.51 9.97
CA VAL A 62 -11.27 -11.00 10.36
C VAL A 62 -10.58 -10.04 11.33
N SER A 63 -10.71 -8.73 11.11
CA SER A 63 -9.95 -7.77 11.90
C SER A 63 -10.51 -7.63 13.31
N LYS A 64 -9.63 -7.70 14.30
CA LYS A 64 -10.01 -7.46 15.70
C LYS A 64 -10.30 -5.97 15.92
N PRO A 65 -11.22 -5.60 16.83
CA PRO A 65 -11.57 -4.20 17.08
C PRO A 65 -10.36 -3.32 17.43
N GLU A 66 -9.41 -3.82 18.20
CA GLU A 66 -8.20 -3.10 18.60
C GLU A 66 -7.27 -2.75 17.44
N CYS A 67 -7.39 -3.47 16.31
CA CYS A 67 -6.57 -3.25 15.12
C CYS A 67 -7.01 -2.03 14.30
N ALA A 68 -8.14 -1.42 14.65
CA ALA A 68 -8.66 -0.19 14.05
C ALA A 68 -8.62 -0.22 12.51
N ALA A 69 -8.91 -1.38 11.91
CA ALA A 69 -8.74 -1.57 10.49
C ALA A 69 -9.78 -0.76 9.69
N LYS A 70 -9.32 -0.14 8.61
CA LYS A 70 -10.13 0.79 7.82
C LYS A 70 -9.87 0.60 6.34
N PHE A 71 -10.94 0.38 5.58
CA PHE A 71 -10.93 0.66 4.15
C PHE A 71 -10.60 2.13 3.91
N LYS A 72 -9.77 2.42 2.89
CA LYS A 72 -9.38 3.78 2.54
C LYS A 72 -9.95 4.18 1.19
N LYS A 73 -9.57 3.47 0.13
CA LYS A 73 -9.97 3.82 -1.24
C LYS A 73 -9.80 2.65 -2.19
N SER A 74 -10.68 2.57 -3.19
CA SER A 74 -10.54 1.72 -4.37
C SER A 74 -10.57 2.57 -5.65
N GLY A 75 -10.06 2.05 -6.77
CA GLY A 75 -10.16 2.75 -8.06
C GLY A 75 -9.40 2.04 -9.18
N LEU A 76 -9.23 2.75 -10.29
CA LEU A 76 -8.55 2.24 -11.49
C LEU A 76 -7.24 2.98 -11.77
N TYR A 77 -6.32 2.29 -12.46
CA TYR A 77 -5.12 2.85 -13.10
C TYR A 77 -4.24 3.71 -12.18
N MET A 78 -4.01 3.25 -10.95
CA MET A 78 -3.04 3.85 -10.04
C MET A 78 -2.00 2.82 -9.62
N TYR A 79 -0.78 3.28 -9.35
CA TYR A 79 0.31 2.46 -8.80
C TYR A 79 0.64 1.20 -9.64
N GLY A 80 0.51 1.30 -10.96
CA GLY A 80 0.72 0.16 -11.87
C GLY A 80 -0.40 -0.89 -11.82
N CYS A 81 -1.44 -0.67 -11.03
CA CYS A 81 -2.60 -1.54 -10.92
C CYS A 81 -3.68 -1.12 -11.92
N ALA A 82 -4.27 -2.10 -12.61
CA ALA A 82 -5.48 -1.83 -13.39
C ALA A 82 -6.65 -1.47 -12.45
N THR A 83 -6.78 -2.23 -11.37
CA THR A 83 -7.67 -1.96 -10.23
C THR A 83 -6.84 -1.95 -8.96
N TYR A 84 -6.97 -0.91 -8.13
CA TYR A 84 -6.31 -0.84 -6.83
C TYR A 84 -7.32 -0.77 -5.70
N ILE A 85 -6.89 -1.24 -4.52
CA ILE A 85 -7.56 -1.00 -3.25
C ILE A 85 -6.53 -0.72 -2.18
N THR A 86 -6.87 0.16 -1.25
CA THR A 86 -6.05 0.48 -0.08
C THR A 86 -6.86 0.38 1.18
N TYR A 87 -6.26 -0.20 2.20
CA TYR A 87 -6.79 -0.32 3.55
C TYR A 87 -5.64 -0.21 4.54
N SER A 88 -5.96 0.04 5.80
CA SER A 88 -4.94 0.21 6.84
C SER A 88 -5.32 -0.48 8.14
N PHE A 89 -4.30 -0.68 8.96
CA PHE A 89 -4.34 -1.20 10.32
C PHE A 89 -3.60 -0.24 11.26
N ARG A 90 -3.81 -0.41 12.56
CA ARG A 90 -3.09 0.35 13.59
C ARG A 90 -1.58 0.12 13.53
N ASP A 91 -1.17 -1.14 13.36
CA ASP A 91 0.22 -1.60 13.38
C ASP A 91 0.40 -2.83 12.47
N GLU A 92 1.66 -3.21 12.25
CA GLU A 92 2.06 -4.35 11.40
C GLU A 92 1.52 -5.68 11.94
N ALA A 93 1.54 -5.89 13.26
CA ALA A 93 1.05 -7.13 13.87
C ALA A 93 -0.45 -7.36 13.59
N CYS A 94 -1.24 -6.29 13.55
CA CYS A 94 -2.64 -6.32 13.18
C CYS A 94 -2.88 -6.64 11.71
N GLU A 95 -1.99 -6.19 10.83
CA GLU A 95 -2.05 -6.50 9.41
C GLU A 95 -1.68 -7.95 9.13
N GLU A 96 -0.58 -8.45 9.71
CA GLU A 96 -0.21 -9.87 9.60
C GLU A 96 -1.31 -10.81 10.13
N ALA A 97 -1.97 -10.41 11.22
CA ALA A 97 -3.08 -11.18 11.77
C ALA A 97 -4.28 -11.21 10.84
N TYR A 98 -4.54 -10.10 10.12
CA TYR A 98 -5.56 -10.05 9.09
C TYR A 98 -5.20 -10.95 7.90
N ASP A 99 -3.98 -10.85 7.36
CA ASP A 99 -3.54 -11.62 6.19
C ASP A 99 -3.65 -13.13 6.43
N LYS A 100 -3.24 -13.61 7.61
CA LYS A 100 -3.38 -15.02 8.01
C LYS A 100 -4.84 -15.48 8.06
N GLY A 101 -5.76 -14.58 8.41
CA GLY A 101 -7.19 -14.87 8.53
C GLY A 101 -7.97 -14.69 7.23
N GLU A 102 -7.55 -13.78 6.35
CA GLU A 102 -8.28 -13.40 5.15
C GLU A 102 -8.54 -14.59 4.21
N GLU A 103 -7.57 -15.49 4.10
CA GLU A 103 -7.67 -16.64 3.20
C GLU A 103 -8.52 -17.79 3.73
N THR A 104 -8.62 -17.91 5.06
CA THR A 104 -9.18 -19.08 5.73
C THR A 104 -10.52 -18.81 6.40
N ASN A 105 -10.87 -17.55 6.66
CA ASN A 105 -12.09 -17.19 7.36
C ASN A 105 -13.32 -17.27 6.43
N PRO A 106 -14.36 -18.07 6.75
CA PRO A 106 -15.55 -18.20 5.91
C PRO A 106 -16.35 -16.90 5.77
N GLY A 107 -16.14 -15.91 6.66
CA GLY A 107 -16.69 -14.57 6.54
C GLY A 107 -16.15 -13.78 5.34
N CYS A 108 -15.04 -14.21 4.73
CA CYS A 108 -14.42 -13.62 3.54
C CYS A 108 -14.97 -14.15 2.20
N PHE A 109 -16.24 -14.55 2.14
CA PHE A 109 -16.76 -15.27 0.97
C PHE A 109 -16.75 -14.45 -0.34
N LEU A 110 -16.84 -13.12 -0.30
CA LEU A 110 -16.75 -12.27 -1.48
C LEU A 110 -15.34 -12.28 -2.09
N ARG A 111 -14.29 -12.45 -1.28
CA ARG A 111 -12.91 -12.61 -1.78
C ARG A 111 -12.81 -13.82 -2.71
N ALA A 112 -13.41 -14.94 -2.31
CA ALA A 112 -13.48 -16.15 -3.13
C ALA A 112 -14.41 -15.97 -4.34
N ALA A 113 -15.60 -15.39 -4.15
CA ALA A 113 -16.60 -15.20 -5.19
C ALA A 113 -16.11 -14.30 -6.34
N TYR A 114 -15.35 -13.25 -6.01
CA TYR A 114 -14.73 -12.35 -6.99
C TYR A 114 -13.30 -12.75 -7.37
N GLY A 115 -12.77 -13.82 -6.77
CA GLY A 115 -11.46 -14.39 -7.08
C GLY A 115 -10.27 -13.49 -6.75
N LEU A 116 -10.34 -12.64 -5.72
CA LEU A 116 -9.25 -11.72 -5.38
C LEU A 116 -7.96 -12.44 -4.92
N GLY A 117 -8.08 -13.62 -4.34
CA GLY A 117 -6.94 -14.46 -3.95
C GLY A 117 -6.33 -15.26 -5.10
N LYS A 118 -6.84 -15.12 -6.32
CA LYS A 118 -6.40 -15.93 -7.46
C LYS A 118 -5.33 -15.21 -8.27
N ALA A 119 -4.29 -15.93 -8.67
CA ALA A 119 -3.16 -15.39 -9.43
C ALA A 119 -3.57 -14.80 -10.79
N GLU A 120 -4.63 -15.31 -11.43
CA GLU A 120 -5.16 -14.74 -12.65
C GLU A 120 -5.73 -13.32 -12.45
N ASN A 121 -6.15 -12.97 -11.24
CA ASN A 121 -6.75 -11.68 -10.90
C ASN A 121 -5.78 -10.72 -10.20
N GLN A 122 -4.77 -11.24 -9.51
CA GLN A 122 -3.74 -10.42 -8.87
C GLN A 122 -2.77 -9.82 -9.88
N ALA A 123 -2.32 -8.60 -9.59
CA ALA A 123 -1.31 -7.89 -10.36
C ALA A 123 -0.18 -7.44 -9.44
N LYS A 124 1.02 -7.24 -10.01
CA LYS A 124 2.15 -6.71 -9.26
C LYS A 124 2.09 -5.17 -9.27
N PRO A 125 2.01 -4.49 -8.11
CA PRO A 125 2.05 -3.04 -8.08
C PRO A 125 3.44 -2.50 -8.44
N ASN A 126 3.51 -1.24 -8.85
CA ASN A 126 4.77 -0.52 -9.08
C ASN A 126 5.33 0.15 -7.80
N ARG A 127 4.74 -0.17 -6.65
CA ARG A 127 5.09 0.31 -5.31
C ARG A 127 5.00 -0.83 -4.31
N GLU A 128 5.51 -0.60 -3.11
CA GLU A 128 5.39 -1.55 -2.00
C GLU A 128 3.91 -1.82 -1.68
N GLU A 129 3.59 -3.10 -1.48
CA GLU A 129 2.25 -3.54 -1.08
C GLU A 129 1.97 -3.13 0.37
N HIS A 130 2.97 -3.25 1.24
CA HIS A 130 2.86 -2.94 2.66
C HIS A 130 3.77 -1.77 3.00
N PHE A 131 3.24 -0.73 3.64
CA PHE A 131 4.03 0.46 3.99
C PHE A 131 3.48 1.16 5.24
N THR A 132 4.37 1.77 6.01
CA THR A 132 4.02 2.53 7.21
C THR A 132 3.89 4.02 6.91
N CYS A 133 2.78 4.61 7.33
CA CYS A 133 2.55 6.05 7.30
C CYS A 133 2.71 6.63 8.71
N LYS A 134 3.56 7.66 8.84
CA LYS A 134 3.80 8.38 10.10
C LYS A 134 2.86 9.57 10.27
#